data_AF-A0A7C3QFE2-F1
#
_entry.id   AF-A0A7C3QFE2-F1
#
_cell.length_a   1.000
_cell.length_b   1.000
_cell.length_c   1.000
_cell.angle_alpha   90.00
_cell.angle_beta   90.00
_cell.angle_gamma   90.00
#
_symmetry.space_group_name_H-M   'P 1'
#
loop_
_entity.id
_entity.type
_entity.pdbx_description
1 polymer ?
#
loop_
_entity_poly.entity_id
_entity_poly.type
_entity_poly.pdbx_seq_one_letter_code
_entity_poly.pdbx_strand_id
1 'polypeptide(L)' 'MTPQEQEINKMHDEIKKEVRLAFEANMKIFDWDIPENDDRKSAELIIAVMQEAMDELKQEIANGDFNQY' A
#
# COMPACT_ATOMS: atom_id res chain seq x y z
N MET A 1 1.97 -26.30 -5.52
CA MET A 1 1.38 -25.02 -5.10
C MET A 1 0.74 -25.24 -3.74
N THR A 2 1.18 -24.53 -2.71
CA THR A 2 0.64 -24.62 -1.34
C THR A 2 -0.78 -24.02 -1.28
N PRO A 3 -1.58 -24.32 -0.24
CA PRO A 3 -2.87 -23.65 -0.04
C PRO A 3 -2.76 -22.12 0.00
N GLN A 4 -1.67 -21.60 0.58
CA GLN A 4 -1.36 -20.16 0.63
C GLN A 4 -1.09 -19.59 -0.76
N GLU A 5 -0.29 -20.28 -1.57
CA GLU A 5 -0.02 -19.89 -2.96
C GLU A 5 -1.28 -19.93 -3.84
N GLN A 6 -2.21 -20.85 -3.55
CA GLN A 6 -3.52 -20.88 -4.24
C GLN A 6 -4.39 -19.69 -3.87
N GLU A 7 -4.45 -19.34 -2.58
CA GLU A 7 -5.31 -18.25 -2.12
C GLU A 7 -4.78 -16.89 -2.55
N ILE A 8 -3.46 -16.65 -2.48
CA ILE A 8 -2.87 -15.39 -2.96
C ILE A 8 -3.09 -15.19 -4.45
N ASN A 9 -3.11 -16.25 -5.26
CA ASN A 9 -3.41 -16.15 -6.69
C ASN A 9 -4.87 -15.72 -6.95
N LYS A 10 -5.82 -16.12 -6.09
CA LYS A 10 -7.21 -15.64 -6.20
C LYS A 10 -7.35 -14.20 -5.72
N MET A 11 -6.64 -13.84 -4.65
CA MET A 11 -6.72 -12.53 -4.02
C MET A 11 -5.85 -11.47 -4.71
N HIS A 12 -4.93 -11.86 -5.59
CA HIS A 12 -3.92 -10.99 -6.20
C HIS A 12 -4.50 -9.68 -6.75
N ASP A 13 -5.57 -9.77 -7.54
CA ASP A 13 -6.16 -8.58 -8.16
C ASP A 13 -6.93 -7.71 -7.14
N GLU A 14 -7.54 -8.32 -6.13
CA GLU A 14 -8.23 -7.58 -5.07
C GLU A 14 -7.22 -6.85 -4.18
N ILE A 15 -6.13 -7.49 -3.78
CA ILE A 15 -5.05 -6.85 -2.99
C ILE A 15 -4.46 -5.66 -3.76
N LYS A 16 -4.20 -5.81 -5.06
CA LYS A 16 -3.69 -4.69 -5.88
C LYS A 16 -4.69 -3.54 -5.99
N LYS A 17 -5.99 -3.85 -6.04
CA LYS A 17 -7.06 -2.85 -6.05
C LYS A 17 -7.14 -2.13 -4.70
N GLU A 18 -7.04 -2.84 -3.59
CA GLU A 18 -7.01 -2.25 -2.24
C GLU A 18 -5.83 -1.29 -2.06
N VAL A 19 -4.63 -1.68 -2.50
CA VAL A 19 -3.44 -0.79 -2.49
C VAL A 19 -3.69 0.47 -3.32
N ARG A 20 -4.31 0.34 -4.49
CA ARG A 20 -4.66 1.50 -5.32
C ARG A 20 -5.70 2.41 -4.64
N LEU A 21 -6.73 1.84 -4.03
CA LEU A 21 -7.75 2.60 -3.32
C LEU A 21 -7.15 3.39 -2.15
N ALA A 22 -6.22 2.80 -1.41
CA ALA A 22 -5.49 3.50 -0.36
C ALA A 22 -4.67 4.68 -0.93
N PHE A 23 -3.95 4.47 -2.03
CA PHE A 23 -3.22 5.55 -2.71
C PHE A 23 -4.15 6.70 -3.16
N GLU A 24 -5.25 6.38 -3.83
CA GLU A 24 -6.22 7.37 -4.31
C GLU A 24 -6.91 8.12 -3.18
N ALA A 25 -7.18 7.47 -2.05
CA ALA A 25 -7.73 8.12 -0.86
C ALA A 25 -6.77 9.19 -0.30
N ASN A 26 -5.46 8.90 -0.26
CA ASN A 26 -4.44 9.85 0.18
C ASN A 26 -4.29 11.02 -0.81
N MET A 27 -4.34 10.75 -2.12
CA MET A 27 -4.32 11.80 -3.15
C MET A 27 -5.44 12.82 -2.97
N LYS A 28 -6.67 12.36 -2.67
CA LYS A 28 -7.82 13.26 -2.45
C LYS A 28 -7.66 14.18 -1.25
N ILE A 29 -6.99 13.72 -0.19
CA ILE A 29 -6.70 14.54 0.99
C ILE A 29 -5.77 15.69 0.61
N PHE A 30 -4.69 15.38 -0.11
CA PHE A 30 -3.72 16.39 -0.57
C PHE A 30 -4.34 17.43 -1.51
N ASP A 31 -5.21 16.99 -2.42
CA ASP A 31 -5.94 17.88 -3.34
C ASP A 31 -6.88 18.85 -2.59
N TRP A 32 -7.48 18.40 -1.48
CA TRP A 32 -8.33 19.27 -0.65
C TRP A 32 -7.55 20.24 0.23
N ASP A 33 -6.38 19.83 0.72
CA ASP A 33 -5.62 20.58 1.70
C ASP A 33 -4.61 21.58 1.09
N ILE A 34 -4.28 21.44 -0.21
CA ILE A 34 -3.23 22.24 -0.87
C ILE A 34 -3.84 23.05 -2.02
N PRO A 35 -4.02 24.38 -1.87
CA PRO A 35 -4.32 25.26 -2.99
C PRO A 35 -3.21 25.20 -4.05
N GLU A 36 -3.60 25.16 -5.34
CA GLU A 36 -2.67 25.04 -6.47
C GLU A 36 -1.77 23.78 -6.40
N ASN A 37 -2.34 22.64 -5.97
CA ASN A 37 -1.64 21.37 -5.85
C ASN A 37 -0.92 20.96 -7.15
N ASP A 38 0.33 20.52 -7.00
CA ASP A 38 1.03 19.74 -8.03
C ASP A 38 0.72 18.26 -7.78
N ASP A 39 -0.33 17.78 -8.45
CA ASP A 39 -0.81 16.40 -8.32
C ASP A 39 0.28 15.37 -8.54
N ARG A 40 1.21 15.61 -9.47
CA ARG A 40 2.30 14.68 -9.74
C ARG A 40 3.26 14.64 -8.57
N LYS A 41 3.64 15.80 -8.04
CA LYS A 41 4.57 15.85 -6.92
C LYS A 41 3.97 15.19 -5.67
N SER A 42 2.69 15.44 -5.41
CA SER A 42 1.94 14.80 -4.33
C SER A 42 1.88 13.28 -4.51
N ALA A 43 1.60 12.79 -5.73
CA ALA A 43 1.62 11.37 -6.05
C ALA A 43 2.98 10.70 -5.77
N GLU A 44 4.08 11.34 -6.19
CA GLU A 44 5.44 10.85 -5.96
C GLU A 44 5.80 10.78 -4.47
N LEU A 45 5.33 11.73 -3.66
CA LEU A 45 5.55 11.74 -2.21
C LEU A 45 4.72 10.66 -1.50
N ILE A 46 3.43 10.54 -1.86
CA ILE A 46 2.52 9.56 -1.25
C ILE A 46 3.01 8.14 -1.52
N ILE A 47 3.40 7.82 -2.77
CA ILE A 47 3.87 6.47 -3.10
C ILE A 47 5.19 6.12 -2.39
N ALA A 48 6.05 7.12 -2.14
CA ALA A 48 7.28 6.91 -1.38
C ALA A 48 6.99 6.49 0.07
N VAL A 49 6.08 7.19 0.76
CA VAL A 49 5.67 6.83 2.13
C VAL A 49 4.97 5.47 2.17
N MET A 50 4.11 5.17 1.19
CA MET A 50 3.48 3.85 1.09
C MET A 50 4.52 2.74 0.90
N GLN A 51 5.59 2.99 0.14
CA GLN A 51 6.68 2.04 -0.03
C GLN A 51 7.46 1.82 1.26
N GLU A 52 7.78 2.89 2.00
CA GLU A 52 8.41 2.81 3.31
C GLU A 52 7.58 1.95 4.29
N ALA A 53 6.27 2.20 4.39
CA ALA A 53 5.38 1.41 5.23
C ALA A 53 5.32 -0.08 4.82
N MET A 54 5.32 -0.38 3.52
CA MET A 54 5.40 -1.77 3.03
C MET A 54 6.74 -2.43 3.37
N ASP A 55 7.83 -1.68 3.39
CA ASP A 55 9.14 -2.19 3.76
C ASP A 55 9.27 -2.43 5.26
N GLU A 56 8.63 -1.61 6.10
CA GLU A 56 8.47 -1.87 7.55
C GLU A 56 7.69 -3.15 7.81
N LEU A 57 6.55 -3.37 7.15
CA LEU A 57 5.78 -4.62 7.26
C LEU A 57 6.61 -5.85 6.89
N LYS A 58 7.48 -5.75 5.88
CA LYS A 58 8.41 -6.85 5.54
C LYS A 58 9.39 -7.15 6.67
N GLN A 59 9.88 -6.12 7.36
CA GLN A 59 10.77 -6.29 8.51
C GLN A 59 10.04 -6.95 9.67
N GLU A 60 8.82 -6.52 9.99
CA GLU A 60 7.98 -7.12 11.02
C GLU A 60 7.69 -8.60 10.74
N ILE A 61 7.38 -8.96 9.48
CA ILE A 61 7.25 -10.36 9.04
C ILE A 61 8.55 -11.14 9.27
N ALA A 62 9.70 -10.57 8.89
CA ALA A 62 11.00 -11.21 9.07
C ALA A 62 11.36 -11.39 10.56
N ASN A 63 10.91 -10.49 11.42
CA ASN A 63 11.07 -10.57 12.88
C ASN A 63 10.15 -11.63 13.50
N GLY A 64 9.15 -12.10 12.76
CA GLY A 64 8.19 -13.10 13.21
C GLY A 64 6.98 -12.53 13.94
N ASP A 65 6.74 -11.21 13.81
CA ASP A 65 5.67 -10.50 14.51
C ASP A 65 4.26 -11.02 14.12
N PHE A 66 4.16 -11.66 12.95
CA PHE A 66 2.92 -12.25 12.42
C PHE A 66 2.85 -13.78 12.53
N ASN A 67 3.78 -14.44 13.22
CA ASN A 67 3.82 -15.92 13.29
C ASN A 67 2.60 -16.56 14.01
N GLN A 68 1.79 -15.76 14.70
CA GLN A 68 0.59 -16.20 15.43
C GLN A 68 -0.67 -15.40 15.06
N TYR A 69 -0.62 -14.64 13.97
CA TYR A 69 -1.73 -13.82 13.51
C TYR A 69 -2.78 -14.65 12.75
#